data_AF-A0A7K8URE7-F1
#
_entry.id   AF-A0A7K8URE7-F1
#
_cell.length_a   1.000
_cell.length_b   1.000
_cell.length_c   1.000
_cell.angle_alpha   90.00
_cell.angle_beta   90.00
_cell.angle_gamma   90.00
#
_symmetry.space_group_name_H-M   'P 1'
#
loop_
_entity.id
_entity.type
_entity.pdbx_description
1 polymer ?
#
loop_
_entity_poly.entity_id
_entity_poly.type
_entity_poly.pdbx_seq_one_letter_code
_entity_poly.pdbx_strand_id
1 'polypeptide(L)'
;MAAPATPQTRLRHGAPPLLLLLTALATALACHHLPPRHDTFPWDSLQLLQAMAPSPTQPCHPHQAPVFPDTLLHNSHPQQAAATVLRILQHLLHTLSSPSTPQHWDAQARHQLLNSLQHHI
;
A
#
# COMPACT_ATOMS: atom_id res chain seq x y z
N MET A 1 36.09 65.59 -32.34
CA MET A 1 35.08 66.20 -31.46
C MET A 1 33.88 65.26 -31.41
N ALA A 2 33.22 65.16 -30.26
CA ALA A 2 32.07 64.32 -29.86
C ALA A 2 32.42 63.03 -29.07
N ALA A 3 31.75 62.92 -27.92
CA ALA A 3 31.99 62.04 -26.77
C ALA A 3 30.81 61.02 -26.59
N PRO A 4 30.64 60.35 -25.43
CA PRO A 4 30.66 58.89 -25.28
C PRO A 4 29.26 58.23 -25.22
N ALA A 5 29.19 56.90 -25.44
CA ALA A 5 27.99 56.12 -25.13
C ALA A 5 28.34 54.78 -24.44
N THR A 6 28.10 54.81 -23.13
CA THR A 6 27.72 53.77 -22.15
C THR A 6 28.05 52.27 -22.37
N PRO A 7 28.55 51.57 -21.33
CA PRO A 7 28.70 50.12 -21.33
C PRO A 7 27.34 49.46 -21.04
N GLN A 8 26.80 48.72 -22.02
CA GLN A 8 25.66 47.84 -21.78
C GLN A 8 26.13 46.59 -21.03
N THR A 9 25.82 46.57 -19.73
CA THR A 9 25.88 45.41 -18.84
C THR A 9 24.98 44.30 -19.38
N ARG A 10 25.57 43.39 -20.17
CA ARG A 10 24.91 42.13 -20.52
C ARG A 10 24.76 41.29 -19.26
N LEU A 11 23.53 41.26 -18.72
CA LEU A 11 23.12 40.30 -17.71
C LEU A 11 23.46 38.89 -18.20
N ARG A 12 24.39 38.28 -17.47
CA ARG A 12 24.88 36.92 -17.64
C ARG A 12 23.67 35.98 -17.57
N HIS A 13 23.27 35.41 -18.70
CA HIS A 13 22.24 34.37 -18.82
C HIS A 13 22.74 33.03 -18.23
N GLY A 14 23.16 33.03 -16.97
CA GLY A 14 23.70 31.86 -16.26
C GLY A 14 22.67 31.09 -15.45
N ALA A 15 21.39 31.45 -15.52
CA ALA A 15 20.31 30.83 -14.75
C ALA A 15 19.31 29.94 -15.53
N PRO A 16 19.25 29.84 -16.88
CA PRO A 16 18.26 28.99 -17.52
C PRO A 16 18.37 27.49 -17.16
N PRO A 17 19.57 26.87 -17.09
CA PRO A 17 19.63 25.45 -16.76
C PRO A 17 19.30 25.20 -15.29
N LEU A 18 19.59 26.15 -14.40
CA LEU A 18 19.35 26.02 -12.97
C LEU A 18 17.86 26.15 -12.65
N LEU A 19 17.15 27.06 -13.32
CA LEU A 19 15.68 27.16 -13.25
C LEU A 19 14.99 25.92 -13.83
N LEU A 20 15.50 25.37 -14.93
CA LEU A 20 15.01 24.10 -15.51
C LEU A 20 15.27 22.91 -14.56
N LEU A 21 16.43 22.86 -13.91
CA LEU A 21 16.76 21.82 -12.94
C LEU A 21 15.85 21.89 -11.71
N LEU A 22 15.57 23.10 -11.22
CA LEU A 22 14.67 23.32 -10.08
C LEU A 22 13.22 22.95 -10.40
N THR A 23 12.74 23.22 -11.62
CA THR A 23 11.40 22.80 -12.05
C THR A 23 11.31 21.29 -12.25
N ALA A 24 12.35 20.66 -12.80
CA ALA A 24 12.45 19.20 -12.90
C ALA A 24 12.49 18.53 -11.51
N LEU A 25 13.22 19.12 -10.55
CA LEU A 25 13.31 18.60 -9.19
C LEU A 25 11.99 18.78 -8.41
N ALA A 26 11.31 19.92 -8.58
CA ALA A 26 10.01 20.17 -7.96
C ALA A 26 8.91 19.27 -8.53
N THR A 27 8.92 19.00 -9.83
CA THR A 27 7.98 18.06 -10.48
C THR A 27 8.29 16.62 -10.09
N ALA A 28 9.56 16.22 -9.98
CA ALA A 28 9.95 14.93 -9.44
C ALA A 28 9.49 14.76 -7.97
N LEU A 29 9.74 15.74 -7.10
CA LEU A 29 9.26 15.72 -5.71
C LEU A 29 7.72 15.70 -5.62
N ALA A 30 7.02 16.43 -6.48
CA ALA A 30 5.56 16.40 -6.53
C ALA A 30 5.03 15.01 -6.94
N CYS A 31 5.73 14.28 -7.81
CA CYS A 31 5.42 12.88 -8.12
C CYS A 31 5.79 11.92 -7.00
N HIS A 32 6.81 12.22 -6.18
CA HIS A 32 7.16 11.46 -4.98
C HIS A 32 6.19 11.64 -3.81
N HIS A 33 5.30 12.64 -3.90
CA HIS A 33 4.20 12.85 -2.94
C HIS A 33 2.95 12.03 -3.25
N LEU A 34 2.90 11.24 -4.33
CA LEU A 34 1.90 10.19 -4.40
C LEU A 34 2.25 9.21 -3.27
N PRO A 35 1.39 9.04 -2.26
CA PRO A 35 1.54 7.93 -1.33
C PRO A 35 1.67 6.68 -2.19
N PRO A 36 2.59 5.75 -1.87
CA PRO A 36 2.51 4.42 -2.43
C PRO A 36 1.09 3.96 -2.15
N ARG A 37 0.25 3.89 -3.18
CA ARG A 37 -0.97 3.12 -3.05
C ARG A 37 -0.45 1.73 -2.76
N HIS A 38 -0.69 1.24 -1.55
CA HIS A 38 -0.41 -0.13 -1.21
C HIS A 38 -1.45 -0.96 -2.00
N ASP A 39 -1.20 -1.14 -3.30
CA ASP A 39 -1.97 -1.97 -4.22
C ASP A 39 -1.83 -3.46 -3.85
N THR A 40 -1.10 -3.75 -2.76
CA THR A 40 -0.83 -5.07 -2.22
C THR A 40 -1.14 -5.09 -0.74
N PHE A 41 -1.83 -6.15 -0.32
CA PHE A 41 -2.04 -6.44 1.09
C PHE A 41 -0.69 -6.56 1.79
N PRO A 42 -0.42 -5.77 2.85
CA PRO A 42 0.92 -5.65 3.39
C PRO A 42 1.31 -6.93 4.11
N TRP A 43 2.55 -7.36 3.88
CA TRP A 43 3.17 -8.53 4.51
C TRP A 43 3.00 -8.52 6.04
N ASP A 44 3.06 -7.35 6.66
CA ASP A 44 2.85 -7.14 8.08
C ASP A 44 1.48 -7.65 8.56
N SER A 45 0.44 -7.59 7.72
CA SER A 45 -0.88 -8.14 8.06
C SER A 45 -0.89 -9.66 8.09
N LEU A 46 -0.07 -10.32 7.27
CA LEU A 46 0.13 -11.77 7.36
C LEU A 46 0.89 -12.14 8.63
N GLN A 47 1.89 -11.34 9.02
CA GLN A 47 2.61 -11.53 10.27
C GLN A 47 1.67 -11.36 11.48
N LEU A 48 0.79 -10.35 11.46
CA LEU A 48 -0.23 -10.15 12.49
C LEU A 48 -1.20 -11.33 12.57
N LEU A 49 -1.63 -11.88 11.43
CA LEU A 49 -2.48 -13.07 11.40
C LEU A 49 -1.80 -14.27 12.08
N GLN A 50 -0.51 -14.49 11.80
CA GLN A 50 0.25 -15.58 12.40
C GLN A 50 0.54 -15.35 13.89
N ALA A 51 0.79 -14.10 14.31
CA ALA A 51 0.96 -13.74 15.71
C ALA A 51 -0.34 -13.88 16.50
N MET A 52 -1.48 -13.54 15.89
CA MET A 52 -2.81 -13.66 16.51
C MET A 52 -3.16 -15.10 16.83
N ALA A 53 -2.91 -16.02 15.90
CA ALA A 53 -3.23 -17.43 16.03
C ALA A 53 -2.01 -18.28 15.64
N PRO A 54 -1.04 -18.46 16.56
CA PRO A 54 0.12 -19.30 16.31
C PRO A 54 -0.31 -20.72 15.95
N SER A 55 0.44 -21.37 15.07
CA SER A 55 0.15 -22.76 14.71
C SER A 55 0.14 -23.63 15.96
N PRO A 56 -0.93 -24.41 16.19
CA PRO A 56 -1.03 -25.23 17.39
C PRO A 56 0.08 -26.29 17.38
N THR A 57 0.64 -26.57 18.56
CA THR A 57 1.68 -27.59 18.75
C THR A 57 1.14 -29.00 18.55
N GLN A 58 -0.18 -29.17 18.69
CA GLN A 58 -0.87 -30.41 18.41
C GLN A 58 -1.60 -30.34 17.07
N PRO A 59 -1.60 -31.42 16.27
CA PRO A 59 -2.31 -31.45 15.01
C PRO A 59 -3.81 -31.25 15.23
N CYS A 60 -4.34 -30.18 14.67
CA CYS A 60 -5.78 -30.06 14.48
C CYS A 60 -6.22 -31.18 13.53
N HIS A 61 -7.32 -31.86 13.85
CA HIS A 61 -7.98 -32.79 12.93
C HIS A 61 -9.08 -32.04 12.18
N PRO A 62 -8.78 -31.43 11.01
CA PRO A 62 -9.84 -30.90 10.16
C PRO A 62 -10.65 -32.09 9.63
N HIS A 63 -11.96 -32.11 9.88
CA HIS A 63 -12.85 -33.11 9.29
C HIS A 63 -12.87 -33.02 7.75
N GLN A 64 -12.67 -31.81 7.21
CA GLN A 64 -12.38 -31.52 5.81
C GLN A 64 -11.76 -30.12 5.75
N ALA A 65 -10.63 -29.96 5.05
CA ALA A 65 -10.07 -28.65 4.80
C ALA A 65 -10.94 -27.91 3.76
N PRO A 66 -11.27 -26.62 3.97
CA PRO A 66 -11.94 -25.85 2.93
C PRO A 66 -11.03 -25.76 1.70
N VAL A 67 -11.61 -25.97 0.52
CA VAL A 67 -10.89 -25.84 -0.76
C VAL A 67 -10.90 -24.37 -1.16
N PHE A 68 -9.72 -23.80 -1.35
CA PHE A 68 -9.60 -22.46 -1.94
C PHE A 68 -9.81 -22.56 -3.46
N PRO A 69 -10.74 -21.81 -4.05
CA PRO A 69 -11.00 -21.90 -5.48
C PRO A 69 -9.88 -21.26 -6.30
N ASP A 70 -9.10 -22.09 -7.01
CA ASP A 70 -7.98 -21.66 -7.85
C ASP A 70 -8.40 -20.71 -9.00
N THR A 71 -9.68 -20.70 -9.35
CA THR A 71 -10.23 -19.77 -10.35
C THR A 71 -10.09 -18.30 -9.92
N LEU A 72 -9.98 -18.02 -8.63
CA LEU A 72 -9.74 -16.67 -8.12
C LEU A 72 -8.30 -16.20 -8.37
N LEU A 73 -7.35 -17.15 -8.53
CA LEU A 73 -5.94 -16.86 -8.78
C LEU A 73 -5.67 -16.56 -10.26
N HIS A 74 -6.48 -17.10 -11.17
CA HIS A 74 -6.24 -17.07 -12.62
C HIS A 74 -7.08 -16.02 -13.35
N ASN A 75 -7.40 -14.91 -12.69
CA ASN A 75 -8.25 -13.88 -13.28
C ASN A 75 -7.45 -12.93 -14.19
N SER A 76 -7.73 -12.99 -15.49
CA SER A 76 -7.09 -12.13 -16.50
C SER A 76 -7.68 -10.71 -16.58
N HIS A 77 -8.76 -10.41 -15.85
CA HIS A 77 -9.44 -9.11 -15.87
C HIS A 77 -9.12 -8.28 -14.61
N PRO A 78 -8.33 -7.19 -14.71
CA PRO A 78 -7.87 -6.42 -13.55
C PRO A 78 -8.98 -5.92 -12.62
N GLN A 79 -10.10 -5.44 -13.18
CA GLN A 79 -11.22 -4.92 -12.40
C GLN A 79 -11.93 -6.03 -11.62
N GLN A 80 -12.05 -7.20 -12.23
CA GLN A 80 -12.65 -8.36 -11.57
C GLN A 80 -11.71 -8.93 -10.50
N ALA A 81 -10.39 -8.90 -10.73
CA ALA A 81 -9.40 -9.26 -9.71
C ALA A 81 -9.48 -8.31 -8.50
N ALA A 82 -9.54 -6.99 -8.73
CA ALA A 82 -9.69 -6.00 -7.66
C ALA A 82 -10.99 -6.21 -6.85
N ALA A 83 -12.12 -6.40 -7.52
CA ALA A 83 -13.40 -6.69 -6.86
C ALA A 83 -13.36 -8.01 -6.05
N THR A 84 -12.63 -9.01 -6.56
CA THR A 84 -12.44 -10.29 -5.88
C THR A 84 -11.60 -10.13 -4.62
N VAL A 85 -10.47 -9.42 -4.71
CA VAL A 85 -9.62 -9.11 -3.55
C VAL A 85 -10.41 -8.36 -2.49
N LEU A 86 -11.17 -7.32 -2.88
CA LEU A 86 -12.00 -6.57 -1.95
C LEU A 86 -13.01 -7.47 -1.23
N ARG A 87 -13.68 -8.37 -1.96
CA ARG A 87 -14.62 -9.32 -1.37
C ARG A 87 -13.95 -10.27 -0.37
N ILE A 88 -12.74 -10.76 -0.69
CA ILE A 88 -11.95 -11.61 0.21
C ILE A 88 -11.60 -10.84 1.49
N LEU A 89 -11.13 -9.60 1.38
CA LEU A 89 -10.78 -8.76 2.53
C LEU A 89 -12.00 -8.46 3.41
N GLN A 90 -13.16 -8.15 2.81
CA GLN A 90 -14.41 -7.95 3.53
C GLN A 90 -14.86 -9.21 4.28
N HIS A 91 -14.76 -10.38 3.65
CA HIS A 91 -15.06 -11.66 4.31
C HIS A 91 -14.11 -11.93 5.47
N LEU A 92 -12.81 -11.69 5.28
CA LEU A 92 -11.82 -11.84 6.34
C LEU A 92 -12.14 -10.91 7.52
N LEU A 93 -12.44 -9.63 7.26
CA LEU A 93 -12.83 -8.67 8.29
C LEU A 93 -14.08 -9.15 9.05
N HIS A 94 -15.10 -9.64 8.33
CA HIS A 94 -16.32 -10.15 8.95
C HIS A 94 -16.05 -11.37 9.85
N THR A 95 -15.26 -12.35 9.37
CA THR A 95 -14.91 -13.54 10.15
C THR A 95 -14.10 -13.17 11.39
N LEU A 96 -13.12 -12.28 11.26
CA LEU A 96 -12.23 -11.89 12.35
C LEU A 96 -12.85 -10.90 13.33
N SER A 97 -13.90 -10.17 12.95
CA SER A 97 -14.64 -9.27 13.85
C SER A 97 -15.72 -9.98 14.68
N SER A 98 -16.03 -11.23 14.37
CA SER A 98 -17.04 -12.02 15.10
C SER A 98 -16.76 -12.11 16.60
N PRO A 99 -17.77 -12.00 17.47
CA PRO A 99 -17.60 -12.17 18.92
C PRO A 99 -17.26 -13.63 19.30
N SER A 100 -17.48 -14.60 18.40
CA SER A 100 -17.22 -16.03 18.61
C SER A 100 -15.76 -16.44 18.37
N THR A 101 -14.83 -15.49 18.38
CA THR A 101 -13.40 -15.80 18.22
C THR A 101 -12.85 -16.62 19.38
N PRO A 102 -11.94 -17.57 19.13
CA PRO A 102 -11.31 -18.35 20.18
C PRO A 102 -10.60 -17.49 21.22
N GLN A 103 -10.77 -17.82 22.51
CA GLN A 103 -10.17 -17.05 23.62
C GLN A 103 -8.63 -17.05 23.63
N HIS A 104 -8.00 -18.03 22.99
CA HIS A 104 -6.54 -18.15 22.96
C HIS A 104 -5.88 -17.24 21.91
N TRP A 105 -6.66 -16.54 21.09
CA TRP A 105 -6.11 -15.61 20.12
C TRP A 105 -5.62 -14.33 20.78
N ASP A 106 -4.49 -13.80 20.31
CA ASP A 106 -3.97 -12.54 20.81
C ASP A 106 -4.88 -11.37 20.41
N ALA A 107 -5.46 -10.71 21.41
CA ALA A 107 -6.44 -9.64 21.21
C ALA A 107 -5.82 -8.38 20.58
N GLN A 108 -4.55 -8.09 20.85
CA GLN A 108 -3.87 -6.91 20.34
C GLN A 108 -3.51 -7.09 18.86
N ALA A 109 -2.92 -8.22 18.49
CA ALA A 109 -2.62 -8.59 17.12
C ALA A 109 -3.91 -8.64 16.28
N ARG A 110 -5.00 -9.17 16.85
CA ARG A 110 -6.33 -9.12 16.23
C ARG A 110 -6.78 -7.69 15.96
N HIS A 111 -6.70 -6.80 16.94
CA HIS A 111 -7.14 -5.41 16.78
C HIS A 111 -6.32 -4.68 15.71
N GLN A 112 -4.99 -4.87 15.71
CA GLN A 112 -4.10 -4.31 14.69
C GLN A 112 -4.42 -4.85 13.29
N LEU A 113 -4.71 -6.15 13.18
CA LEU A 113 -5.10 -6.77 11.92
C LEU A 113 -6.42 -6.21 11.39
N LEU A 114 -7.43 -6.05 12.25
CA LEU A 114 -8.72 -5.46 11.87
C LEU A 114 -8.57 -4.02 11.36
N ASN A 115 -7.74 -3.21 12.03
CA ASN A 115 -7.45 -1.84 11.61
C ASN A 115 -6.73 -1.80 10.26
N SER A 116 -5.77 -2.70 10.05
CA SER A 116 -5.09 -2.84 8.76
C SER A 116 -6.09 -3.21 7.66
N LEU A 117 -6.96 -4.19 7.90
CA LEU A 117 -7.98 -4.60 6.93
C LEU A 117 -8.94 -3.47 6.56
N GLN A 118 -9.39 -2.70 7.56
CA GLN A 118 -10.26 -1.53 7.32
C GLN A 118 -9.57 -0.44 6.49
N HIS A 119 -8.25 -0.31 6.58
CA HIS A 119 -7.51 0.66 5.75
C HIS A 119 -7.45 0.27 4.27
N HIS A 120 -7.53 -1.03 3.96
CA HIS A 120 -7.40 -1.57 2.60
C HIS A 120 -8.75 -1.81 1.89
N ILE A 121 -9.86 -1.70 2.61
CA ILE A 121 -11.23 -1.80 2.10
C ILE A 121 -11.75 -0.40 1.79
#